data_AF-A0AAV2SK65-F1
#
_entry.id   AF-A0AAV2SK65-F1
#
_cell.length_a   1.000
_cell.length_b   1.000
_cell.length_c   1.000
_cell.angle_alpha   90.00
_cell.angle_beta   90.00
_cell.angle_gamma   90.00
#
_symmetry.space_group_name_H-M   'P 1'
#
loop_
_entity.id
_entity.type
_entity.pdbx_description
1 polymer ?
#
loop_
_entity_poly.entity_id
_entity_poly.type
_entity_poly.pdbx_seq_one_letter_code
_entity_poly.pdbx_strand_id
1 'polypeptide(L)'
;MEAGYKRELQYQHGNGSYSAFGKSDPSGSTWLTAFVLKSFAQARPFITVNEKDLIASKDWLESLQKVDGCFELVGRVIHKDMKGGLGGSDSDHLGPLTSYVLISLLEANLNTSVDTVDMAISCITNASRTTFYTEALSAYALALSTDENATSVIMSSYLLVISEDESASNSVSTSVLVEAMSYVLLAMLTKPDDYVAEIANLVRIITKHSNGEGGFVSTQDTVVALQALAKYSELFKSSDDSSLEVDVTRGEENWNFNIDDSNQLLVQIESMDVKDMSAYNVSVTATGKGCALVSSILRYNIPTFGDVDAFSANITANAMDDCLVGISVCASYILPDGESNMAIMELDLTTGFTPEIEYLDILLSMKLIKRYEVDEGLVTLYFDSLSANPTCIKFKAVREVTVADAKAATLTLYDYYDPKLTISQNFLMEVGEGCSD
;
A
#
# COMPACT_ATOMS: atom_id res chain seq x y z
N MET A 1 -3.07 18.08 3.48
CA MET A 1 -2.63 17.56 4.79
C MET A 1 -3.71 17.72 5.87
N GLU A 2 -4.17 18.94 6.21
CA GLU A 2 -5.15 19.13 7.30
C GLU A 2 -6.46 18.33 7.15
N ALA A 3 -7.03 18.27 5.95
CA ALA A 3 -8.22 17.47 5.69
C ALA A 3 -7.98 15.96 5.92
N GLY A 4 -6.78 15.47 5.57
CA GLY A 4 -6.36 14.09 5.83
C GLY A 4 -6.22 13.81 7.31
N TYR A 5 -5.55 14.70 8.06
CA TYR A 5 -5.45 14.62 9.53
C TYR A 5 -6.84 14.53 10.19
N LYS A 6 -7.77 15.41 9.81
CA LYS A 6 -9.15 15.39 10.35
C LYS A 6 -9.92 14.11 10.03
N ARG A 7 -9.68 13.54 8.84
CA ARG A 7 -10.30 12.27 8.43
C ARG A 7 -9.74 11.12 9.24
N GLU A 8 -8.43 11.06 9.42
CA GLU A 8 -7.75 9.99 10.16
C GLU A 8 -8.17 9.96 11.64
N LEU A 9 -8.43 11.12 12.26
CA LEU A 9 -8.97 11.18 13.62
C LEU A 9 -10.32 10.46 13.81
N GLN A 10 -11.08 10.18 12.74
CA GLN A 10 -12.33 9.41 12.83
C GLN A 10 -12.10 7.93 13.18
N TYR A 11 -10.87 7.44 13.00
CA TYR A 11 -10.45 6.07 13.26
C TYR A 11 -9.83 5.88 14.66
N GLN A 12 -9.75 6.96 15.45
CA GLN A 12 -9.18 6.96 16.79
C GLN A 12 -10.14 6.39 17.84
N HIS A 13 -9.59 5.58 18.74
CA HIS A 13 -10.23 5.04 19.93
C HIS A 13 -10.00 5.96 21.14
N GLY A 14 -10.85 5.84 22.17
CA GLY A 14 -10.78 6.69 23.36
C GLY A 14 -9.51 6.55 24.21
N ASN A 15 -8.71 5.51 23.97
CA ASN A 15 -7.42 5.27 24.63
C ASN A 15 -6.21 5.77 23.79
N GLY A 16 -6.45 6.48 22.67
CA GLY A 16 -5.40 7.00 21.80
C GLY A 16 -4.94 6.05 20.69
N SER A 17 -5.42 4.80 20.66
CA SER A 17 -5.12 3.84 19.59
C SER A 17 -5.96 4.05 18.33
N TYR A 18 -5.53 3.50 17.19
CA TYR A 18 -6.23 3.57 15.90
C TYR A 18 -6.53 2.18 15.36
N SER A 19 -7.65 2.02 14.62
CA SER A 19 -7.95 0.78 13.90
C SER A 19 -8.55 1.08 12.52
N ALA A 20 -8.48 0.10 11.60
CA ALA A 20 -8.87 0.28 10.20
C ALA A 20 -10.32 0.76 10.01
N PHE A 21 -11.21 0.39 10.93
CA PHE A 21 -12.62 0.81 10.91
C PHE A 21 -13.04 1.58 12.16
N GLY A 22 -12.06 2.16 12.89
CA GLY A 22 -12.28 2.96 14.08
C GLY A 22 -13.12 2.24 15.13
N LYS A 23 -14.13 2.93 15.67
CA LYS A 23 -14.98 2.40 16.75
C LYS A 23 -15.85 1.19 16.36
N SER A 24 -15.90 0.83 15.07
CA SER A 24 -16.54 -0.41 14.62
C SER A 24 -15.70 -1.64 14.97
N ASP A 25 -14.40 -1.48 15.17
CA ASP A 25 -13.52 -2.53 15.66
C ASP A 25 -13.52 -2.56 17.20
N PRO A 26 -13.33 -3.74 17.81
CA PRO A 26 -13.36 -3.88 19.27
C PRO A 26 -12.15 -3.27 19.97
N SER A 27 -11.04 -3.07 19.26
CA SER A 27 -9.79 -2.52 19.78
C SER A 27 -9.00 -1.81 18.69
N GLY A 28 -8.05 -0.97 19.11
CA GLY A 28 -6.98 -0.48 18.24
C GLY A 28 -6.08 -1.59 17.72
N SER A 29 -5.25 -1.23 16.75
CA SER A 29 -4.20 -2.05 16.15
C SER A 29 -2.83 -1.48 16.50
N THR A 30 -1.92 -2.32 17.02
CA THR A 30 -0.54 -1.92 17.35
C THR A 30 0.14 -1.31 16.12
N TRP A 31 0.03 -1.99 14.97
CA TRP A 31 0.60 -1.55 13.70
C TRP A 31 0.04 -0.21 13.24
N LEU A 32 -1.28 -0.09 13.14
CA LEU A 32 -1.89 1.14 12.63
C LEU A 32 -1.64 2.32 13.55
N THR A 33 -1.66 2.11 14.87
CA THR A 33 -1.37 3.18 15.83
C THR A 33 0.07 3.67 15.69
N ALA A 34 1.04 2.76 15.51
CA ALA A 34 2.43 3.13 15.26
C ALA A 34 2.58 3.92 13.95
N PHE A 35 1.92 3.48 12.87
CA PHE A 35 1.90 4.18 11.59
C PHE A 35 1.33 5.61 11.73
N VAL A 36 0.16 5.75 12.35
CA VAL A 36 -0.50 7.05 12.54
C VAL A 36 0.34 7.98 13.41
N LEU A 37 0.92 7.46 14.50
CA LEU A 37 1.83 8.22 15.36
C LEU A 37 2.99 8.81 14.56
N LYS A 38 3.68 7.96 13.77
CA LYS A 38 4.79 8.35 12.90
C LYS A 38 4.36 9.42 11.90
N SER A 39 3.28 9.18 11.16
CA SER A 39 2.77 10.11 10.14
C SER A 39 2.34 11.45 10.72
N PHE A 40 1.63 11.47 11.84
CA PHE A 40 1.19 12.71 12.48
C PHE A 40 2.37 13.50 13.05
N ALA A 41 3.36 12.82 13.64
CA ALA A 41 4.55 13.48 14.15
C ALA A 41 5.38 14.12 13.01
N GLN A 42 5.52 13.44 11.87
CA GLN A 42 6.16 13.99 10.67
C GLN A 42 5.37 15.14 10.04
N ALA A 43 4.04 15.17 10.20
CA ALA A 43 3.19 16.25 9.69
C ALA A 43 3.20 17.51 10.57
N ARG A 44 3.59 17.40 11.85
CA ARG A 44 3.60 18.49 12.86
C ARG A 44 4.31 19.78 12.41
N PRO A 45 5.42 19.76 11.64
CA PRO A 45 6.05 20.99 11.14
C PRO A 45 5.23 21.74 10.10
N PHE A 46 4.24 21.09 9.48
CA PHE A 46 3.53 21.61 8.30
C PHE A 46 2.05 21.93 8.56
N ILE A 47 1.45 21.29 9.57
CA ILE A 47 0.06 21.52 9.98
C ILE A 47 -0.07 21.52 11.51
N THR A 48 -1.18 22.08 12.01
CA THR A 48 -1.47 21.99 13.45
C THR A 48 -1.92 20.58 13.82
N VAL A 49 -1.08 19.86 14.56
CA VAL A 49 -1.36 18.54 15.14
C VAL A 49 -1.51 18.68 16.65
N ASN A 50 -2.51 18.03 17.24
CA ASN A 50 -2.70 18.04 18.68
C ASN A 50 -1.68 17.13 19.37
N GLU A 51 -0.73 17.74 20.09
CA GLU A 51 0.34 17.03 20.81
C GLU A 51 -0.19 16.02 21.85
N LYS A 52 -1.38 16.27 22.43
CA LYS A 52 -1.98 15.33 23.40
C LYS A 52 -2.38 14.02 22.74
N ASP A 53 -2.82 14.06 21.49
CA ASP A 53 -3.23 12.86 20.76
C ASP A 53 -2.00 12.03 20.40
N LEU A 54 -0.90 12.68 20.00
CA LEU A 54 0.40 12.04 19.77
C LEU A 54 0.92 11.35 21.04
N ILE A 55 0.91 12.05 22.18
CA ILE A 55 1.34 11.49 23.46
C ILE A 55 0.44 10.32 23.87
N ALA A 56 -0.88 10.42 23.71
CA ALA A 56 -1.80 9.32 24.02
C ALA A 56 -1.52 8.07 23.17
N SER A 57 -1.25 8.22 21.87
CA SER A 57 -0.87 7.10 21.00
C SER A 57 0.49 6.51 21.37
N LYS A 58 1.47 7.35 21.70
CA LYS A 58 2.79 6.93 22.19
C LYS A 58 2.68 6.13 23.49
N ASP A 59 2.02 6.68 24.50
CA ASP A 59 1.83 6.06 25.81
C ASP A 59 1.08 4.72 25.68
N TRP A 60 0.09 4.65 24.78
CA TRP A 60 -0.60 3.40 24.50
C TRP A 60 0.33 2.35 23.89
N LEU A 61 1.17 2.71 22.91
CA LEU A 61 2.16 1.78 22.34
C LEU A 61 3.19 1.33 23.38
N GLU A 62 3.76 2.26 24.15
CA GLU A 62 4.72 1.95 25.22
C GLU A 62 4.12 1.00 26.28
N SER A 63 2.81 1.12 26.56
CA SER A 63 2.11 0.22 27.48
C SER A 63 2.00 -1.23 26.99
N LEU A 64 2.22 -1.49 25.70
CA LEU A 64 2.20 -2.82 25.10
C LEU A 64 3.58 -3.51 25.11
N GLN A 65 4.62 -2.85 25.60
CA GLN A 65 5.94 -3.47 25.72
C GLN A 65 5.95 -4.51 26.84
N LYS A 66 6.32 -5.74 26.51
CA LYS A 66 6.41 -6.86 27.45
C LYS A 66 7.75 -6.85 28.19
N VAL A 67 7.85 -7.69 29.22
CA VAL A 67 9.06 -7.84 30.05
C VAL A 67 10.27 -8.37 29.27
N ASP A 68 10.03 -9.11 28.18
CA ASP A 68 11.06 -9.55 27.24
C ASP A 68 11.48 -8.47 26.23
N GLY A 69 10.88 -7.27 26.33
CA GLY A 69 11.15 -6.10 25.51
C GLY A 69 10.38 -6.05 24.18
N CYS A 70 9.69 -7.12 23.81
CA CYS A 70 8.89 -7.18 22.59
C CYS A 70 7.56 -6.43 22.77
N PHE A 71 7.08 -5.78 21.71
CA PHE A 71 5.74 -5.18 21.70
C PHE A 71 4.66 -6.22 21.42
N GLU A 72 3.56 -6.15 22.16
CA GLU A 72 2.41 -7.02 21.95
C GLU A 72 1.64 -6.66 20.67
N LEU A 73 1.26 -7.71 19.92
CA LEU A 73 0.33 -7.56 18.81
C LEU A 73 -1.10 -7.47 19.34
N VAL A 74 -1.65 -6.26 19.34
CA VAL A 74 -3.05 -5.98 19.66
C VAL A 74 -3.78 -5.61 18.39
N GLY A 75 -5.04 -6.07 18.27
CA GLY A 75 -5.88 -5.85 17.11
C GLY A 75 -5.50 -6.71 15.90
N ARG A 76 -6.17 -6.48 14.78
CA ARG A 76 -5.93 -7.21 13.53
C ARG A 76 -4.89 -6.48 12.69
N VAL A 77 -3.94 -7.24 12.14
CA VAL A 77 -3.09 -6.78 11.03
C VAL A 77 -3.78 -7.15 9.75
N ILE A 78 -4.17 -6.15 8.96
CA ILE A 78 -4.89 -6.32 7.70
C ILE A 78 -3.95 -6.61 6.51
N HIS A 79 -2.64 -6.58 6.73
CA HIS A 79 -1.58 -6.89 5.76
C HIS A 79 -0.73 -8.05 6.31
N LYS A 80 -0.83 -9.22 5.68
CA LYS A 80 -0.16 -10.46 6.11
C LYS A 80 1.35 -10.42 5.91
N ASP A 81 1.83 -9.76 4.85
CA ASP A 81 3.28 -9.67 4.65
C ASP A 81 3.98 -8.82 5.73
N MET A 82 3.27 -7.87 6.36
CA MET A 82 3.75 -7.20 7.58
C MET A 82 3.86 -8.15 8.78
N LYS A 83 3.27 -9.36 8.73
CA LYS A 83 3.55 -10.46 9.68
C LYS A 83 4.80 -11.26 9.29
N GLY A 84 5.48 -11.01 8.17
CA GLY A 84 6.71 -11.72 7.81
C GLY A 84 6.52 -12.92 6.87
N GLY A 85 5.56 -12.85 5.95
CA GLY A 85 5.55 -13.62 4.69
C GLY A 85 5.36 -15.14 4.75
N LEU A 86 5.39 -15.80 5.91
CA LEU A 86 5.13 -17.25 6.05
C LEU A 86 4.46 -17.52 7.39
N GLY A 87 3.55 -18.50 7.42
CA GLY A 87 2.75 -18.91 8.58
C GLY A 87 3.56 -19.42 9.77
N GLY A 88 4.27 -18.50 10.43
CA GLY A 88 4.95 -18.71 11.69
C GLY A 88 4.00 -18.62 12.88
N SER A 89 4.51 -19.06 14.01
CA SER A 89 3.84 -18.95 15.32
C SER A 89 3.74 -17.48 15.75
N ASP A 90 2.85 -17.17 16.70
CA ASP A 90 2.71 -15.81 17.27
C ASP A 90 4.04 -15.20 17.75
N SER A 91 5.04 -16.01 18.09
CA SER A 91 6.39 -15.56 18.48
C SER A 91 7.27 -15.11 17.31
N ASP A 92 7.06 -15.62 16.09
CA ASP A 92 7.88 -15.28 14.91
C ASP A 92 7.58 -13.85 14.40
N HIS A 93 6.45 -13.29 14.81
CA HIS A 93 5.99 -11.96 14.39
C HIS A 93 6.42 -10.83 15.33
N LEU A 94 6.93 -11.15 16.53
CA LEU A 94 7.21 -10.15 17.56
C LEU A 94 8.43 -9.29 17.25
N GLY A 95 9.49 -9.87 16.67
CA GLY A 95 10.68 -9.12 16.27
C GLY A 95 10.38 -8.03 15.22
N PRO A 96 9.78 -8.38 14.07
CA PRO A 96 9.43 -7.42 13.02
C PRO A 96 8.45 -6.35 13.48
N LEU A 97 7.43 -6.72 14.26
CA LEU A 97 6.51 -5.76 14.89
C LEU A 97 7.25 -4.82 15.83
N THR A 98 8.15 -5.34 16.66
CA THR A 98 8.95 -4.53 17.60
C THR A 98 9.84 -3.56 16.84
N SER A 99 10.50 -4.00 15.76
CA SER A 99 11.27 -3.13 14.87
C SER A 99 10.40 -1.99 14.33
N TYR A 100 9.21 -2.29 13.82
CA TYR A 100 8.30 -1.29 13.25
C TYR A 100 7.80 -0.28 14.29
N VAL A 101 7.39 -0.75 15.48
CA VAL A 101 6.95 0.12 16.57
C VAL A 101 8.11 1.00 17.04
N LEU A 102 9.31 0.43 17.19
CA LEU A 102 10.50 1.19 17.58
C LEU A 102 10.87 2.26 16.55
N ILE A 103 10.86 1.94 15.25
CA ILE A 103 11.05 2.91 14.16
C ILE A 103 10.06 4.06 14.30
N SER A 104 8.77 3.75 14.48
CA SER A 104 7.71 4.74 14.60
C SER A 104 7.88 5.64 15.83
N LEU A 105 8.26 5.07 16.98
CA LEU A 105 8.53 5.82 18.21
C LEU A 105 9.74 6.74 18.08
N LEU A 106 10.82 6.28 17.44
CA LEU A 106 12.04 7.06 17.24
C LEU A 106 11.82 8.19 16.23
N GLU A 107 11.17 7.92 15.10
CA GLU A 107 10.85 8.93 14.09
C GLU A 107 9.84 9.96 14.59
N ALA A 108 8.94 9.60 15.51
CA ALA A 108 8.00 10.55 16.09
C ALA A 108 8.70 11.64 16.93
N ASN A 109 9.90 11.34 17.45
CA ASN A 109 10.73 12.27 18.22
C ASN A 109 9.96 12.93 19.40
N LEU A 110 9.31 12.07 20.22
CA LEU A 110 8.49 12.45 21.38
C LEU A 110 9.10 12.00 22.72
N ASN A 111 10.43 12.00 22.82
CA ASN A 111 11.19 11.58 24.00
C ASN A 111 10.80 10.16 24.49
N THR A 112 10.94 9.17 23.63
CA THR A 112 10.85 7.74 24.00
C THR A 112 11.92 7.41 25.03
N SER A 113 11.58 6.64 26.07
CA SER A 113 12.51 6.30 27.15
C SER A 113 13.69 5.46 26.63
N VAL A 114 14.90 5.72 27.15
CA VAL A 114 16.08 4.90 26.84
C VAL A 114 15.84 3.43 27.22
N ASP A 115 15.21 3.18 28.37
CA ASP A 115 14.87 1.82 28.81
C ASP A 115 13.95 1.10 27.80
N THR A 116 12.97 1.82 27.24
CA THR A 116 12.06 1.29 26.21
C THR A 116 12.82 0.92 24.94
N VAL A 117 13.75 1.78 24.52
CA VAL A 117 14.61 1.54 23.34
C VAL A 117 15.51 0.33 23.57
N ASP A 118 16.22 0.26 24.69
CA ASP A 118 17.16 -0.83 25.01
C ASP A 118 16.45 -2.19 25.12
N MET A 119 15.25 -2.22 25.72
CA MET A 119 14.42 -3.42 25.79
C MET A 119 13.94 -3.85 24.39
N ALA A 120 13.52 -2.90 23.54
CA ALA A 120 13.10 -3.20 22.18
C ALA A 120 14.26 -3.73 21.32
N ILE A 121 15.46 -3.13 21.42
CA ILE A 121 16.68 -3.63 20.79
C ILE A 121 16.96 -5.07 21.23
N SER A 122 16.87 -5.35 22.53
CA SER A 122 17.08 -6.70 23.08
C SER A 122 16.13 -7.73 22.46
N CYS A 123 14.85 -7.38 22.28
CA CYS A 123 13.90 -8.24 21.55
C CYS A 123 14.31 -8.43 20.08
N ILE A 124 14.64 -7.36 19.36
CA ILE A 124 15.01 -7.38 17.94
C ILE A 124 16.29 -8.20 17.69
N THR A 125 17.27 -8.14 18.59
CA THR A 125 18.51 -8.92 18.49
C THR A 125 18.33 -10.40 18.82
N ASN A 126 17.36 -10.74 19.67
CA ASN A 126 17.05 -12.12 20.04
C ASN A 126 16.06 -12.80 19.08
N ALA A 127 15.29 -12.02 18.32
CA ALA A 127 14.34 -12.53 17.35
C ALA A 127 15.05 -13.17 16.14
N SER A 128 14.45 -14.22 15.58
CA SER A 128 14.95 -14.82 14.34
C SER A 128 14.68 -13.91 13.15
N ARG A 129 15.71 -13.62 12.35
CA ARG A 129 15.59 -12.80 11.13
C ARG A 129 15.59 -13.69 9.90
N THR A 130 14.47 -14.36 9.70
CA THR A 130 14.35 -15.47 8.73
C THR A 130 14.10 -15.02 7.29
N THR A 131 13.73 -13.74 7.06
CA THR A 131 13.34 -13.23 5.74
C THR A 131 14.05 -11.91 5.44
N PHE A 132 14.17 -11.56 4.16
CA PHE A 132 14.74 -10.27 3.75
C PHE A 132 13.96 -9.07 4.34
N TYR A 133 12.63 -9.19 4.48
CA TYR A 133 11.78 -8.13 5.02
C TYR A 133 12.04 -7.92 6.52
N THR A 134 12.12 -9.01 7.28
CA THR A 134 12.37 -8.95 8.73
C THR A 134 13.79 -8.48 9.05
N GLU A 135 14.77 -8.83 8.21
CA GLU A 135 16.14 -8.29 8.29
C GLU A 135 16.14 -6.77 8.01
N ALA A 136 15.47 -6.31 6.95
CA ALA A 136 15.42 -4.90 6.55
C ALA A 136 14.80 -3.98 7.62
N LEU A 137 13.66 -4.38 8.21
CA LEU A 137 13.04 -3.64 9.33
C LEU A 137 13.99 -3.57 10.53
N SER A 138 14.64 -4.69 10.85
CA SER A 138 15.61 -4.75 11.96
C SER A 138 16.82 -3.85 11.71
N ALA A 139 17.34 -3.83 10.48
CA ALA A 139 18.44 -2.95 10.09
C ALA A 139 18.08 -1.48 10.35
N TYR A 140 16.88 -1.06 9.94
CA TYR A 140 16.48 0.33 10.12
C TYR A 140 16.25 0.70 11.59
N ALA A 141 15.57 -0.16 12.35
CA ALA A 141 15.35 0.04 13.78
C ALA A 141 16.67 0.17 14.56
N LEU A 142 17.63 -0.71 14.28
CA LEU A 142 18.96 -0.69 14.89
C LEU A 142 19.76 0.54 14.47
N ALA A 143 19.68 0.94 13.19
CA ALA A 143 20.36 2.12 12.67
C ALA A 143 19.86 3.42 13.33
N LEU A 144 18.54 3.59 13.45
CA LEU A 144 17.93 4.73 14.14
C LEU A 144 18.30 4.77 15.63
N SER A 145 18.45 3.60 16.25
CA SER A 145 18.84 3.48 17.65
C SER A 145 20.34 3.60 17.89
N THR A 146 21.14 3.80 16.84
CA THR A 146 22.62 3.84 16.90
C THR A 146 23.27 2.59 17.49
N ASP A 147 22.64 1.42 17.33
CA ASP A 147 23.14 0.14 17.82
C ASP A 147 24.44 -0.27 17.10
N GLU A 148 25.35 -0.92 17.83
CA GLU A 148 26.66 -1.34 17.31
C GLU A 148 26.54 -2.39 16.19
N ASN A 149 25.48 -3.22 16.20
CA ASN A 149 25.27 -4.23 15.18
C ASN A 149 24.66 -3.64 13.90
N ALA A 150 24.16 -2.40 13.90
CA ALA A 150 23.44 -1.83 12.76
C ALA A 150 24.21 -1.98 11.44
N THR A 151 25.50 -1.68 11.43
CA THR A 151 26.34 -1.76 10.22
C THR A 151 26.37 -3.15 9.60
N SER A 152 26.45 -4.22 10.41
CA SER A 152 26.48 -5.59 9.87
C SER A 152 25.11 -6.00 9.33
N VAL A 153 24.03 -5.60 10.01
CA VAL A 153 22.65 -5.92 9.62
C VAL A 153 22.19 -5.13 8.39
N ILE A 154 22.65 -3.88 8.23
CA ILE A 154 22.40 -3.08 7.01
C ILE A 154 22.99 -3.79 5.79
N MET A 155 24.25 -4.24 5.89
CA MET A 155 24.92 -4.89 4.76
C MET A 155 24.35 -6.28 4.45
N SER A 156 24.00 -7.08 5.46
CA SER A 156 23.28 -8.35 5.21
C SER A 156 21.94 -8.10 4.52
N SER A 157 21.16 -7.13 5.01
CA SER A 157 19.86 -6.77 4.41
C SER A 157 20.00 -6.33 2.96
N TYR A 158 21.00 -5.49 2.65
CA TYR A 158 21.28 -5.04 1.29
C TYR A 158 21.55 -6.21 0.34
N LEU A 159 22.42 -7.14 0.74
CA LEU A 159 22.73 -8.31 -0.08
C LEU A 159 21.50 -9.20 -0.31
N LEU A 160 20.65 -9.36 0.70
CA LEU A 160 19.41 -10.13 0.59
C LEU A 160 18.43 -9.48 -0.40
N VAL A 161 18.13 -8.19 -0.25
CA VAL A 161 17.13 -7.53 -1.14
C VAL A 161 17.60 -7.44 -2.59
N ILE A 162 18.91 -7.29 -2.84
CA ILE A 162 19.46 -7.33 -4.19
C ILE A 162 19.35 -8.73 -4.80
N SER A 163 19.65 -9.77 -4.01
CA SER A 163 19.50 -11.15 -4.46
C SER A 163 18.04 -11.48 -4.81
N GLU A 164 17.08 -10.98 -4.04
CA GLU A 164 15.65 -11.20 -4.31
C GLU A 164 15.18 -10.50 -5.58
N ASP A 165 15.60 -9.24 -5.82
CA ASP A 165 15.30 -8.49 -7.06
C ASP A 165 15.85 -9.20 -8.31
N GLU A 166 17.08 -9.72 -8.23
CA GLU A 166 17.73 -10.42 -9.33
C GLU A 166 17.14 -11.80 -9.61
N SER A 167 16.56 -12.46 -8.60
CA SER A 167 16.13 -13.86 -8.68
C SER A 167 15.00 -14.13 -9.69
N ALA A 168 14.35 -13.10 -10.24
CA ALA A 168 13.21 -13.18 -11.16
C ALA A 168 12.09 -14.14 -10.68
N SER A 169 12.06 -14.47 -9.39
CA SER A 169 11.12 -15.44 -8.85
C SER A 169 9.80 -14.72 -8.59
N ASN A 170 8.74 -15.16 -9.27
CA ASN A 170 7.39 -14.64 -9.06
C ASN A 170 6.81 -14.99 -7.68
N SER A 171 7.59 -15.59 -6.76
CA SER A 171 7.10 -15.99 -5.45
C SER A 171 7.05 -14.86 -4.43
N VAL A 172 7.75 -13.74 -4.67
CA VAL A 172 7.77 -12.59 -3.76
C VAL A 172 6.95 -11.45 -4.34
N SER A 173 6.05 -10.88 -3.53
CA SER A 173 5.30 -9.69 -3.90
C SER A 173 6.23 -8.51 -4.15
N THR A 174 6.08 -7.86 -5.31
CA THR A 174 6.87 -6.68 -5.69
C THR A 174 6.70 -5.55 -4.67
N SER A 175 5.50 -5.38 -4.09
CA SER A 175 5.24 -4.39 -3.04
C SER A 175 6.15 -4.62 -1.82
N VAL A 176 6.19 -5.86 -1.32
CA VAL A 176 6.99 -6.24 -0.14
C VAL A 176 8.48 -6.02 -0.38
N LEU A 177 8.95 -6.32 -1.59
CA LEU A 177 10.35 -6.12 -1.97
C LEU A 177 10.72 -4.63 -1.99
N VAL A 178 9.87 -3.78 -2.58
CA VAL A 178 10.06 -2.32 -2.61
C VAL A 178 10.07 -1.74 -1.20
N GLU A 179 9.15 -2.18 -0.34
CA GLU A 179 9.11 -1.75 1.06
C GLU A 179 10.40 -2.13 1.81
N ALA A 180 10.86 -3.38 1.67
CA ALA A 180 12.10 -3.85 2.29
C ALA A 180 13.33 -3.05 1.81
N MET A 181 13.49 -2.86 0.49
CA MET A 181 14.57 -2.04 -0.06
C MET A 181 14.54 -0.62 0.48
N SER A 182 13.35 -0.05 0.66
CA SER A 182 13.17 1.31 1.15
C SER A 182 13.57 1.43 2.62
N TYR A 183 13.32 0.41 3.46
CA TYR A 183 13.87 0.38 4.82
C TYR A 183 15.39 0.24 4.85
N VAL A 184 15.98 -0.60 3.98
CA VAL A 184 17.44 -0.69 3.86
C VAL A 184 18.05 0.64 3.45
N LEU A 185 17.43 1.32 2.48
CA LEU A 185 17.85 2.65 2.05
C LEU A 185 17.77 3.66 3.20
N LEU A 186 16.66 3.70 3.94
CA LEU A 186 16.52 4.56 5.13
C LEU A 186 17.58 4.26 6.19
N ALA A 187 17.92 2.99 6.41
CA ALA A 187 18.97 2.58 7.33
C ALA A 187 20.35 3.08 6.87
N MET A 188 20.68 2.94 5.58
CA MET A 188 21.93 3.48 5.01
C MET A 188 22.00 5.01 5.09
N LEU A 189 20.88 5.69 4.91
CA LEU A 189 20.80 7.16 4.98
C LEU A 189 21.02 7.71 6.41
N THR A 190 21.09 6.86 7.44
CA THR A 190 21.56 7.28 8.78
C THR A 190 23.07 7.54 8.82
N LYS A 191 23.84 6.93 7.91
CA LYS A 191 25.30 7.09 7.74
C LYS A 191 25.65 7.14 6.24
N PRO A 192 25.20 8.17 5.51
CA PRO A 192 25.23 8.18 4.04
C PRO A 192 26.64 8.08 3.45
N ASP A 193 27.65 8.62 4.15
CA ASP A 193 29.06 8.59 3.71
C ASP A 193 29.63 7.17 3.65
N ASP A 194 29.10 6.24 4.44
CA ASP A 194 29.57 4.84 4.50
C ASP A 194 29.01 3.98 3.34
N TYR A 195 27.95 4.43 2.66
CA TYR A 195 27.13 3.61 1.74
C TYR A 195 26.82 4.29 0.40
N VAL A 196 27.64 5.24 -0.06
CA VAL A 196 27.33 6.07 -1.24
C VAL A 196 26.98 5.24 -2.48
N ALA A 197 27.71 4.15 -2.74
CA ALA A 197 27.49 3.31 -3.92
C ALA A 197 26.21 2.47 -3.80
N GLU A 198 25.99 1.88 -2.62
CA GLU A 198 24.82 1.06 -2.30
C GLU A 198 23.53 1.89 -2.31
N ILE A 199 23.58 3.10 -1.75
CA ILE A 199 22.47 4.08 -1.78
C ILE A 199 22.10 4.39 -3.23
N ALA A 200 23.08 4.76 -4.07
CA ALA A 200 22.83 5.07 -5.47
C ALA A 200 22.23 3.88 -6.24
N ASN A 201 22.66 2.66 -5.93
CA ASN A 201 22.10 1.45 -6.50
C ASN A 201 20.63 1.24 -6.07
N LEU A 202 20.34 1.28 -4.77
CA LEU A 202 18.98 1.09 -4.25
C LEU A 202 18.01 2.14 -4.78
N VAL A 203 18.39 3.42 -4.81
CA VAL A 203 17.57 4.49 -5.39
C VAL A 203 17.20 4.16 -6.84
N ARG A 204 18.17 3.68 -7.64
CA ARG A 204 17.95 3.31 -9.03
C ARG A 204 17.06 2.07 -9.18
N ILE A 205 17.13 1.10 -8.27
CA ILE A 205 16.28 -0.09 -8.31
C ILE A 205 14.87 0.25 -7.87
N ILE A 206 14.69 0.93 -6.73
CA ILE A 206 13.39 1.34 -6.21
C ILE A 206 12.64 2.15 -7.27
N THR A 207 13.28 3.18 -7.86
CA THR A 207 12.64 4.02 -8.89
C THR A 207 12.18 3.25 -10.15
N LYS A 208 12.76 2.08 -10.47
CA LYS A 208 12.25 1.24 -11.58
C LYS A 208 10.91 0.59 -11.28
N HIS A 209 10.57 0.42 -10.00
CA HIS A 209 9.32 -0.19 -9.55
C HIS A 209 8.19 0.83 -9.37
N SER A 210 8.43 2.14 -9.62
CA SER A 210 7.36 3.15 -9.55
C SER A 210 6.38 3.04 -10.71
N ASN A 211 5.10 3.30 -10.43
CA ASN A 211 4.04 3.34 -11.43
C ASN A 211 3.97 4.70 -12.16
N GLY A 212 3.14 4.78 -13.20
CA GLY A 212 2.98 6.00 -14.01
C GLY A 212 2.32 7.19 -13.31
N GLU A 213 1.77 7.01 -12.10
CA GLU A 213 1.12 8.05 -11.30
C GLU A 213 2.04 8.57 -10.16
N GLY A 214 3.29 8.09 -10.10
CA GLY A 214 4.25 8.48 -9.06
C GLY A 214 4.12 7.72 -7.73
N GLY A 215 3.29 6.68 -7.68
CA GLY A 215 3.21 5.72 -6.57
C GLY A 215 3.94 4.42 -6.87
N PHE A 216 3.73 3.42 -6.03
CA PHE A 216 4.23 2.05 -6.21
C PHE A 216 3.06 1.06 -6.30
N VAL A 217 3.26 -0.21 -5.95
CA VAL A 217 2.27 -1.27 -6.14
C VAL A 217 1.14 -1.18 -5.12
N SER A 218 1.44 -0.79 -3.88
CA SER A 218 0.46 -0.71 -2.78
C SER A 218 0.56 0.63 -2.02
N THR A 219 -0.01 0.68 -0.81
CA THR A 219 0.08 1.86 0.06
C THR A 219 1.34 1.90 0.91
N GLN A 220 1.77 0.78 1.50
CA GLN A 220 2.91 0.75 2.42
C GLN A 220 4.24 0.98 1.71
N ASP A 221 4.49 0.23 0.63
CA ASP A 221 5.63 0.43 -0.26
C ASP A 221 5.70 1.88 -0.77
N THR A 222 4.57 2.46 -1.18
CA THR A 222 4.52 3.86 -1.63
C THR A 222 4.96 4.83 -0.53
N VAL A 223 4.45 4.69 0.69
CA VAL A 223 4.78 5.61 1.78
C VAL A 223 6.25 5.51 2.17
N VAL A 224 6.77 4.30 2.34
CA VAL A 224 8.16 4.10 2.77
C VAL A 224 9.15 4.44 1.65
N ALA A 225 8.85 4.09 0.40
CA ALA A 225 9.69 4.42 -0.74
C ALA A 225 9.77 5.94 -0.96
N LEU A 226 8.64 6.64 -0.92
CA LEU A 226 8.63 8.10 -1.04
C LEU A 226 9.35 8.77 0.14
N GLN A 227 9.22 8.24 1.37
CA GLN A 227 9.99 8.70 2.52
C GLN A 227 11.50 8.55 2.27
N ALA A 228 11.94 7.36 1.83
CA ALA A 228 13.34 7.05 1.57
C ALA A 228 13.93 7.92 0.44
N LEU A 229 13.21 8.06 -0.68
CA LEU A 229 13.63 8.86 -1.83
C LEU A 229 13.65 10.36 -1.51
N ALA A 230 12.69 10.87 -0.74
CA ALA A 230 12.71 12.25 -0.26
C ALA A 230 13.91 12.50 0.66
N LYS A 231 14.20 11.57 1.58
CA LYS A 231 15.36 11.68 2.47
C LYS A 231 16.69 11.61 1.71
N TYR A 232 16.78 10.74 0.70
CA TYR A 232 17.90 10.71 -0.23
C TYR A 232 18.07 12.04 -0.96
N SER A 233 16.99 12.59 -1.52
CA SER A 233 17.02 13.87 -2.23
C SER A 233 17.46 15.04 -1.33
N GLU A 234 17.08 15.02 -0.06
CA GLU A 234 17.53 16.01 0.94
C GLU A 234 19.05 15.92 1.17
N LEU A 235 19.61 14.72 1.33
CA LEU A 235 21.02 14.50 1.66
C LEU A 235 21.97 14.60 0.46
N PHE A 236 21.50 14.22 -0.73
CA PHE A 236 22.29 14.18 -1.97
C PHE A 236 21.88 15.29 -2.95
N LYS A 237 21.27 16.38 -2.45
CA LYS A 237 20.82 17.50 -3.27
C LYS A 237 21.96 18.00 -4.17
N SER A 238 21.69 18.11 -5.47
CA SER A 238 22.61 18.75 -6.41
C SER A 238 22.84 20.21 -6.00
N SER A 239 24.06 20.71 -6.19
CA SER A 239 24.36 22.14 -6.06
C SER A 239 23.38 22.97 -6.90
N ASP A 240 22.97 24.15 -6.42
CA ASP A 240 22.11 25.12 -7.12
C ASP A 240 22.82 25.67 -8.40
N ASP A 241 22.89 24.82 -9.41
CA ASP A 241 23.51 25.01 -10.74
C ASP A 241 23.10 23.81 -11.62
N SER A 242 21.81 23.48 -11.64
CA SER A 242 21.27 22.41 -12.48
C SER A 242 21.11 22.95 -13.91
N SER A 243 21.72 22.26 -14.87
CA SER A 243 21.61 22.54 -16.30
C SER A 243 21.66 21.22 -17.04
N LEU A 244 20.51 20.54 -17.11
CA LEU A 244 20.39 19.21 -17.68
C LEU A 244 19.49 19.28 -18.93
N GLU A 245 20.01 18.79 -20.04
CA GLU A 245 19.27 18.61 -21.28
C GLU A 245 19.06 17.11 -21.48
N VAL A 246 17.82 16.70 -21.73
CA VAL A 246 17.43 15.30 -21.95
C VAL A 246 16.76 15.19 -23.31
N ASP A 247 17.43 14.53 -24.24
CA ASP A 247 16.91 14.20 -25.57
C ASP A 247 16.32 12.78 -25.57
N VAL A 248 15.07 12.66 -25.98
CA VAL A 248 14.36 11.39 -26.16
C VAL A 248 14.05 11.23 -27.64
N THR A 249 14.57 10.18 -28.27
CA THR A 249 14.38 9.91 -29.70
C THR A 249 13.69 8.58 -29.94
N ARG A 250 12.77 8.57 -30.90
CA ARG A 250 12.07 7.36 -31.39
C ARG A 250 11.92 7.44 -32.91
N GLY A 251 12.74 6.70 -33.65
CA GLY A 251 12.74 6.78 -35.10
C GLY A 251 13.09 8.21 -35.58
N GLU A 252 12.16 8.89 -36.24
CA GLU A 252 12.31 10.28 -36.68
C GLU A 252 11.76 11.31 -35.66
N GLU A 253 11.06 10.84 -34.62
CA GLU A 253 10.54 11.71 -33.56
C GLU A 253 11.65 12.03 -32.54
N ASN A 254 11.67 13.27 -32.10
CA ASN A 254 12.60 13.77 -31.09
C ASN A 254 11.88 14.72 -30.13
N TRP A 255 12.09 14.51 -28.84
CA TRP A 255 11.61 15.37 -27.76
C TRP A 255 12.80 15.81 -26.92
N ASN A 256 12.88 17.11 -26.64
CA ASN A 256 13.96 17.70 -25.87
C ASN A 256 13.37 18.32 -24.59
N PHE A 257 13.92 17.93 -23.45
CA PHE A 257 13.53 18.40 -22.13
C PHE A 257 14.70 19.17 -21.51
N ASN A 258 14.47 20.44 -21.19
CA ASN A 258 15.45 21.26 -20.50
C ASN A 258 15.07 21.39 -19.03
N ILE A 259 15.99 21.04 -18.14
CA ILE A 259 15.80 21.05 -16.69
C ILE A 259 16.86 21.96 -16.07
N ASP A 260 16.38 22.98 -15.37
CA ASP A 260 17.17 23.94 -14.61
C ASP A 260 16.56 24.17 -13.21
N ASP A 261 17.23 25.00 -12.40
CA ASP A 261 16.80 25.23 -11.02
C ASP A 261 15.39 25.86 -10.91
N SER A 262 14.89 26.51 -11.98
CA SER A 262 13.57 27.13 -12.02
C SER A 262 12.43 26.15 -12.28
N ASN A 263 12.73 25.01 -12.92
CA ASN A 263 11.73 24.03 -13.34
C ASN A 263 12.00 22.59 -12.83
N GLN A 264 13.03 22.36 -12.03
CA GLN A 264 13.43 21.03 -11.51
C GLN A 264 12.33 20.26 -10.74
N LEU A 265 11.27 20.94 -10.28
CA LEU A 265 10.12 20.31 -9.60
C LEU A 265 8.88 20.16 -10.52
N LEU A 266 8.98 20.57 -11.79
CA LEU A 266 7.90 20.48 -12.76
C LEU A 266 8.02 19.20 -13.58
N VAL A 267 6.94 18.41 -13.59
CA VAL A 267 6.83 17.26 -14.46
C VAL A 267 6.59 17.73 -15.91
N GLN A 268 7.42 17.25 -16.83
CA GLN A 268 7.29 17.50 -18.26
C GLN A 268 6.85 16.20 -18.94
N ILE A 269 5.80 16.24 -19.76
CA ILE A 269 5.18 15.05 -20.37
C ILE A 269 5.02 15.28 -21.86
N GLU A 270 5.47 14.31 -22.66
CA GLU A 270 5.25 14.26 -24.09
C GLU A 270 4.52 12.97 -24.47
N SER A 271 3.56 13.08 -25.39
CA SER A 271 2.76 11.94 -25.84
C SER A 271 3.42 11.26 -27.03
N MET A 272 3.48 9.92 -27.00
CA MET A 272 3.95 9.11 -28.11
C MET A 272 2.78 8.36 -28.75
N ASP A 273 2.58 8.47 -30.07
CA ASP A 273 1.56 7.68 -30.76
C ASP A 273 2.01 6.21 -30.83
N VAL A 274 1.18 5.30 -30.33
CA VAL A 274 1.45 3.85 -30.23
C VAL A 274 0.76 3.03 -31.34
N LYS A 275 0.17 3.67 -32.36
CA LYS A 275 -0.51 2.98 -33.48
C LYS A 275 0.42 2.09 -34.32
N ASP A 276 1.70 2.44 -34.43
CA ASP A 276 2.70 1.63 -35.14
C ASP A 276 3.72 1.07 -34.15
N MET A 277 3.50 -0.18 -33.75
CA MET A 277 4.31 -0.94 -32.79
C MET A 277 5.60 -1.50 -33.43
N SER A 278 5.98 -1.11 -34.66
CA SER A 278 7.08 -1.76 -35.38
C SER A 278 8.50 -1.29 -35.02
N ALA A 279 8.66 -0.20 -34.25
CA ALA A 279 9.95 0.30 -33.80
C ALA A 279 9.91 0.83 -32.34
N TYR A 280 10.41 0.01 -31.40
CA TYR A 280 10.35 0.27 -29.95
C TYR A 280 11.61 0.85 -29.31
N ASN A 281 12.68 1.06 -30.09
CA ASN A 281 13.92 1.54 -29.50
C ASN A 281 13.80 3.04 -29.24
N VAL A 282 13.35 3.40 -28.04
CA VAL A 282 13.47 4.75 -27.50
C VAL A 282 14.89 4.91 -26.98
N SER A 283 15.59 5.93 -27.44
CA SER A 283 16.91 6.28 -26.91
C SER A 283 16.84 7.59 -26.14
N VAL A 284 17.42 7.57 -24.94
CA VAL A 284 17.45 8.71 -24.03
C VAL A 284 18.90 9.12 -23.85
N THR A 285 19.22 10.37 -24.16
CA THR A 285 20.54 10.96 -23.97
C THR A 285 20.42 12.14 -23.03
N ALA A 286 21.24 12.17 -21.98
CA ALA A 286 21.27 13.28 -21.03
C ALA A 286 22.64 13.97 -21.06
N THR A 287 22.65 15.30 -21.18
CA THR A 287 23.85 16.14 -21.25
C THR A 287 23.77 17.26 -20.22
N GLY A 288 24.91 17.56 -19.60
CA GLY A 288 25.01 18.63 -18.60
C GLY A 288 25.09 18.11 -17.16
N LYS A 289 24.53 18.87 -16.22
CA LYS A 289 24.68 18.67 -14.77
C LYS A 289 23.31 18.67 -14.10
N GLY A 290 22.99 17.60 -13.39
CA GLY A 290 21.73 17.44 -12.69
C GLY A 290 21.35 15.97 -12.59
N CYS A 291 20.18 15.71 -12.01
CA CYS A 291 19.57 14.39 -11.96
C CYS A 291 18.14 14.51 -12.49
N ALA A 292 17.73 13.60 -13.37
CA ALA A 292 16.36 13.49 -13.85
C ALA A 292 15.90 12.04 -13.80
N LEU A 293 14.65 11.85 -13.39
CA LEU A 293 13.94 10.60 -13.53
C LEU A 293 13.18 10.63 -14.86
N VAL A 294 13.52 9.73 -15.77
CA VAL A 294 12.87 9.60 -17.08
C VAL A 294 12.07 8.30 -17.08
N SER A 295 10.75 8.43 -17.29
CA SER A 295 9.82 7.29 -17.27
C SER A 295 8.98 7.27 -18.55
N SER A 296 8.65 6.06 -19.02
CA SER A 296 7.72 5.84 -20.12
C SER A 296 6.49 5.11 -19.60
N ILE A 297 5.30 5.61 -19.92
CA ILE A 297 4.03 5.10 -19.41
C ILE A 297 3.18 4.60 -20.58
N LEU A 298 2.90 3.29 -20.60
CA LEU A 298 2.01 2.67 -21.58
C LEU A 298 0.65 2.38 -20.94
N ARG A 299 -0.41 2.99 -21.47
CA ARG A 299 -1.80 2.69 -21.09
C ARG A 299 -2.48 1.92 -22.20
N TYR A 300 -3.10 0.80 -21.87
CA TYR A 300 -3.79 -0.08 -22.83
C TYR A 300 -4.97 -0.79 -22.15
N ASN A 301 -5.97 -1.17 -22.95
CA ASN A 301 -7.12 -1.92 -22.46
C ASN A 301 -6.90 -3.42 -22.70
N ILE A 302 -7.11 -4.23 -21.67
CA ILE A 302 -7.08 -5.69 -21.77
C ILE A 302 -8.53 -6.20 -21.77
N PRO A 303 -8.96 -7.02 -22.74
CA PRO A 303 -10.35 -7.49 -22.82
C PRO A 303 -10.80 -8.34 -21.61
N THR A 304 -9.85 -9.05 -20.97
CA THR A 304 -10.09 -9.90 -19.79
C THR A 304 -8.83 -9.88 -18.92
N PHE A 305 -8.98 -9.63 -17.61
CA PHE A 305 -7.88 -9.84 -16.67
C PHE A 305 -7.56 -11.34 -16.59
N GLY A 306 -6.26 -11.68 -16.54
CA GLY A 306 -5.88 -13.05 -16.24
C GLY A 306 -6.25 -13.34 -14.80
N ASP A 307 -7.26 -14.19 -14.59
CA ASP A 307 -7.64 -14.62 -13.25
C ASP A 307 -6.45 -15.37 -12.62
N VAL A 308 -6.04 -14.91 -11.44
CA VAL A 308 -5.22 -15.73 -10.55
C VAL A 308 -6.21 -16.49 -9.68
N ASP A 309 -6.07 -17.81 -9.60
CA ASP A 309 -6.92 -18.70 -8.78
C ASP A 309 -6.67 -18.49 -7.26
N ALA A 310 -6.73 -17.24 -6.79
CA ALA A 310 -6.62 -16.85 -5.40
C ALA A 310 -7.98 -16.67 -4.73
N PHE A 311 -8.99 -16.29 -5.51
CA PHE A 311 -10.36 -16.13 -5.07
C PHE A 311 -11.31 -17.00 -5.89
N SER A 312 -12.40 -17.44 -5.27
CA SER A 312 -13.57 -17.98 -5.96
C SER A 312 -14.74 -17.06 -5.69
N ALA A 313 -15.44 -16.65 -6.74
CA ALA A 313 -16.65 -15.85 -6.62
C ALA A 313 -17.75 -16.44 -7.50
N ASN A 314 -18.99 -16.38 -7.04
CA ASN A 314 -20.16 -16.71 -7.83
C ASN A 314 -21.22 -15.62 -7.64
N ILE A 315 -21.60 -15.00 -8.74
CA ILE A 315 -22.55 -13.89 -8.78
C ILE A 315 -23.81 -14.28 -9.55
N THR A 316 -24.95 -13.89 -9.00
CA THR A 316 -26.26 -14.01 -9.65
C THR A 316 -27.00 -12.69 -9.50
N ALA A 317 -27.64 -12.25 -10.59
CA ALA A 317 -28.46 -11.04 -10.62
C ALA A 317 -29.79 -11.40 -11.29
N ASN A 318 -30.86 -11.46 -10.50
CA ASN A 318 -32.17 -11.93 -10.97
C ASN A 318 -33.21 -10.81 -10.83
N ALA A 319 -34.09 -10.68 -11.82
CA ALA A 319 -35.25 -9.80 -11.73
C ALA A 319 -36.12 -10.19 -10.52
N MET A 320 -36.42 -9.22 -9.66
CA MET A 320 -37.34 -9.37 -8.53
C MET A 320 -38.68 -8.71 -8.80
N ASP A 321 -38.66 -7.61 -9.55
CA ASP A 321 -39.82 -6.85 -10.02
C ASP A 321 -39.43 -6.13 -11.32
N ASP A 322 -40.35 -5.38 -11.93
CA ASP A 322 -40.14 -4.71 -13.21
C ASP A 322 -38.81 -3.93 -13.25
N CYS A 323 -38.53 -3.09 -12.24
CA CYS A 323 -37.31 -2.26 -12.17
C CYS A 323 -36.31 -2.68 -11.09
N LEU A 324 -36.52 -3.82 -10.42
CA LEU A 324 -35.72 -4.26 -9.28
C LEU A 324 -34.96 -5.54 -9.58
N VAL A 325 -33.66 -5.53 -9.32
CA VAL A 325 -32.77 -6.67 -9.49
C VAL A 325 -32.18 -7.07 -8.14
N GLY A 326 -32.33 -8.34 -7.79
CA GLY A 326 -31.69 -8.93 -6.62
C GLY A 326 -30.32 -9.47 -6.99
N ILE A 327 -29.28 -8.90 -6.39
CA ILE A 327 -27.89 -9.31 -6.59
C ILE A 327 -27.45 -10.15 -5.40
N SER A 328 -26.87 -11.31 -5.68
CA SER A 328 -26.32 -12.23 -4.69
C SER A 328 -24.92 -12.67 -5.12
N VAL A 329 -23.94 -12.43 -4.26
CA VAL A 329 -22.54 -12.82 -4.48
C VAL A 329 -22.08 -13.68 -3.33
N CYS A 330 -21.45 -14.81 -3.62
CA CYS A 330 -20.71 -15.62 -2.65
C CYS A 330 -19.24 -15.66 -3.06
N ALA A 331 -18.35 -15.28 -2.14
CA ALA A 331 -16.92 -15.22 -2.40
C ALA A 331 -16.10 -15.92 -1.30
N SER A 332 -15.00 -16.55 -1.68
CA SER A 332 -14.03 -17.18 -0.79
C SER A 332 -12.59 -16.99 -1.28
N TYR A 333 -11.66 -17.01 -0.34
CA TYR A 333 -10.22 -17.07 -0.63
C TYR A 333 -9.78 -18.54 -0.66
N ILE A 334 -9.05 -18.95 -1.68
CA ILE A 334 -8.79 -20.37 -1.98
C ILE A 334 -7.32 -20.78 -1.90
N LEU A 335 -6.41 -19.85 -1.58
CA LEU A 335 -5.00 -20.19 -1.35
C LEU A 335 -4.79 -20.89 0.01
N PRO A 336 -3.76 -21.75 0.14
CA PRO A 336 -3.56 -22.62 1.30
C PRO A 336 -3.09 -21.89 2.57
N ASP A 337 -2.79 -20.59 2.50
CA ASP A 337 -2.29 -19.76 3.60
C ASP A 337 -3.42 -19.15 4.47
N GLY A 338 -4.62 -19.72 4.40
CA GLY A 338 -5.72 -19.51 5.34
C GLY A 338 -6.77 -18.51 4.88
N GLU A 339 -6.58 -17.23 5.21
CA GLU A 339 -7.49 -16.14 4.85
C GLU A 339 -6.81 -15.14 3.90
N SER A 340 -7.48 -14.23 3.22
CA SER A 340 -6.81 -13.15 2.47
C SER A 340 -6.25 -12.08 3.42
N ASN A 341 -5.59 -11.05 2.88
CA ASN A 341 -5.50 -9.75 3.55
C ASN A 341 -6.88 -9.07 3.58
N MET A 342 -6.92 -7.74 3.76
CA MET A 342 -8.11 -6.97 3.41
C MET A 342 -8.50 -7.22 1.95
N ALA A 343 -9.74 -7.65 1.72
CA ALA A 343 -10.26 -7.90 0.39
C ALA A 343 -11.25 -6.80 0.00
N ILE A 344 -11.22 -6.40 -1.27
CA ILE A 344 -12.14 -5.41 -1.83
C ILE A 344 -12.94 -6.09 -2.95
N MET A 345 -14.26 -5.95 -2.87
CA MET A 345 -15.18 -6.35 -3.93
C MET A 345 -15.78 -5.11 -4.58
N GLU A 346 -15.51 -4.92 -5.86
CA GLU A 346 -16.07 -3.88 -6.70
C GLU A 346 -17.12 -4.48 -7.62
N LEU A 347 -18.33 -3.91 -7.57
CA LEU A 347 -19.45 -4.25 -8.42
C LEU A 347 -19.78 -3.03 -9.27
N ASP A 348 -19.30 -3.02 -10.51
CA ASP A 348 -19.63 -2.00 -11.50
C ASP A 348 -20.96 -2.38 -12.15
N LEU A 349 -22.05 -1.80 -11.62
CA LEU A 349 -23.40 -2.13 -12.06
C LEU A 349 -23.65 -1.65 -13.51
N THR A 350 -24.59 -2.30 -14.19
CA THR A 350 -24.99 -1.85 -15.52
C THR A 350 -25.46 -0.40 -15.48
N THR A 351 -25.04 0.42 -16.44
CA THR A 351 -25.39 1.85 -16.52
C THR A 351 -26.90 2.04 -16.38
N GLY A 352 -27.30 2.96 -15.50
CA GLY A 352 -28.70 3.24 -15.19
C GLY A 352 -29.26 2.48 -13.98
N PHE A 353 -28.46 1.61 -13.35
CA PHE A 353 -28.80 0.99 -12.07
C PHE A 353 -28.11 1.68 -10.88
N THR A 354 -28.76 1.67 -9.73
CA THR A 354 -28.22 2.19 -8.46
C THR A 354 -28.59 1.22 -7.33
N PRO A 355 -27.67 0.94 -6.37
CA PRO A 355 -27.97 0.04 -5.26
C PRO A 355 -28.95 0.67 -4.27
N GLU A 356 -29.80 -0.16 -3.67
CA GLU A 356 -30.59 0.26 -2.51
C GLU A 356 -29.73 0.26 -1.23
N ILE A 357 -29.46 1.45 -0.72
CA ILE A 357 -28.54 1.68 0.41
C ILE A 357 -28.95 0.94 1.69
N GLU A 358 -30.26 0.79 1.96
CA GLU A 358 -30.76 0.08 3.16
C GLU A 358 -30.22 -1.35 3.24
N TYR A 359 -30.05 -2.04 2.10
CA TYR A 359 -29.49 -3.39 2.08
C TYR A 359 -27.99 -3.39 2.42
N LEU A 360 -27.24 -2.38 1.96
CA LEU A 360 -25.82 -2.25 2.29
C LEU A 360 -25.62 -1.94 3.78
N ASP A 361 -26.50 -1.13 4.38
CA ASP A 361 -26.53 -0.86 5.82
C ASP A 361 -26.83 -2.13 6.65
N ILE A 362 -27.68 -3.02 6.13
CA ILE A 362 -27.93 -4.34 6.74
C ILE A 362 -26.67 -5.21 6.68
N LEU A 363 -25.96 -5.25 5.54
CA LEU A 363 -24.70 -6.01 5.43
C LEU A 363 -23.66 -5.52 6.45
N LEU A 364 -23.57 -4.20 6.64
CA LEU A 364 -22.70 -3.58 7.65
C LEU A 364 -23.14 -3.95 9.08
N SER A 365 -24.44 -3.88 9.37
CA SER A 365 -25.01 -4.22 10.68
C SER A 365 -24.83 -5.70 11.05
N MET A 366 -24.90 -6.59 10.05
CA MET A 366 -24.61 -8.02 10.18
C MET A 366 -23.12 -8.34 10.29
N LYS A 367 -22.24 -7.33 10.13
CA LYS A 367 -20.78 -7.48 10.11
C LYS A 367 -20.28 -8.41 9.00
N LEU A 368 -21.01 -8.51 7.90
CA LEU A 368 -20.57 -9.24 6.70
C LEU A 368 -19.55 -8.42 5.91
N ILE A 369 -19.67 -7.10 5.99
CA ILE A 369 -18.72 -6.13 5.45
C ILE A 369 -18.32 -5.16 6.55
N LYS A 370 -17.22 -4.45 6.34
CA LYS A 370 -16.71 -3.44 7.27
C LYS A 370 -17.00 -2.01 6.86
N ARG A 371 -17.13 -1.79 5.55
CA ARG A 371 -17.45 -0.52 4.93
C ARG A 371 -18.03 -0.80 3.54
N TYR A 372 -18.81 0.14 3.04
CA TYR A 372 -19.13 0.23 1.63
C TYR A 372 -18.96 1.66 1.13
N GLU A 373 -18.69 1.81 -0.15
CA GLU A 373 -18.70 3.07 -0.89
C GLU A 373 -19.55 2.88 -2.16
N VAL A 374 -20.27 3.93 -2.56
CA VAL A 374 -21.09 3.92 -3.76
C VAL A 374 -20.75 5.17 -4.56
N ASP A 375 -20.31 5.00 -5.80
CA ASP A 375 -19.97 6.09 -6.72
C ASP A 375 -20.50 5.80 -8.12
N GLU A 376 -21.44 6.60 -8.62
CA GLU A 376 -22.00 6.49 -9.98
C GLU A 376 -22.40 5.07 -10.46
N GLY A 377 -22.87 4.20 -9.55
CA GLY A 377 -23.26 2.82 -9.86
C GLY A 377 -22.19 1.76 -9.55
N LEU A 378 -20.96 2.18 -9.25
CA LEU A 378 -19.92 1.34 -8.67
C LEU A 378 -20.19 1.14 -7.17
N VAL A 379 -20.29 -0.12 -6.75
CA VAL A 379 -20.42 -0.50 -5.33
C VAL A 379 -19.14 -1.16 -4.87
N THR A 380 -18.43 -0.51 -3.96
CA THR A 380 -17.18 -1.02 -3.39
C THR A 380 -17.43 -1.51 -1.97
N LEU A 381 -17.15 -2.79 -1.70
CA LEU A 381 -17.36 -3.45 -0.42
C LEU A 381 -16.03 -3.87 0.18
N TYR A 382 -15.83 -3.54 1.45
CA TYR A 382 -14.59 -3.80 2.18
C TYR A 382 -14.77 -4.95 3.16
N PHE A 383 -13.91 -5.96 3.07
CA PHE A 383 -13.88 -7.11 3.97
C PHE A 383 -12.60 -7.10 4.79
N ASP A 384 -12.70 -7.47 6.07
CA ASP A 384 -11.54 -7.70 6.94
C ASP A 384 -10.57 -8.75 6.36
N SER A 385 -11.14 -9.84 5.86
CA SER A 385 -10.52 -10.89 5.05
C SER A 385 -11.62 -11.79 4.49
N LEU A 386 -11.28 -12.60 3.49
CA LEU A 386 -12.07 -13.74 3.07
C LEU A 386 -11.32 -15.03 3.44
N SER A 387 -12.05 -16.07 3.80
CA SER A 387 -11.47 -17.40 4.08
C SER A 387 -11.95 -18.41 3.05
N ALA A 388 -11.51 -19.66 3.18
CA ALA A 388 -12.06 -20.77 2.42
C ALA A 388 -13.57 -20.97 2.66
N ASN A 389 -14.12 -20.49 3.78
CA ASN A 389 -15.56 -20.47 4.00
C ASN A 389 -16.21 -19.32 3.21
N PRO A 390 -17.18 -19.60 2.32
CA PRO A 390 -17.78 -18.56 1.50
C PRO A 390 -18.52 -17.51 2.33
N THR A 391 -18.22 -16.25 2.06
CA THR A 391 -19.00 -15.10 2.55
C THR A 391 -19.99 -14.71 1.47
N CYS A 392 -21.28 -14.79 1.79
CA CYS A 392 -22.35 -14.47 0.85
C CYS A 392 -23.04 -13.17 1.25
N ILE A 393 -23.15 -12.26 0.29
CA ILE A 393 -23.83 -10.97 0.43
C ILE A 393 -25.01 -10.89 -0.54
N LYS A 394 -26.03 -10.13 -0.15
CA LYS A 394 -27.22 -9.90 -0.96
C LYS A 394 -27.69 -8.47 -0.81
N PHE A 395 -27.96 -7.81 -1.92
CA PHE A 395 -28.55 -6.47 -1.94
C PHE A 395 -29.40 -6.32 -3.20
N LYS A 396 -30.16 -5.22 -3.27
CA LYS A 396 -30.98 -4.90 -4.43
C LYS A 396 -30.39 -3.72 -5.18
N ALA A 397 -30.61 -3.70 -6.49
CA ALA A 397 -30.38 -2.56 -7.33
C ALA A 397 -31.68 -2.19 -8.06
N VAL A 398 -31.95 -0.89 -8.16
CA VAL A 398 -33.08 -0.33 -8.89
C VAL A 398 -32.59 0.29 -10.18
N ARG A 399 -33.35 0.12 -11.26
CA ARG A 399 -33.11 0.81 -12.53
C ARG A 399 -33.73 2.20 -12.47
N GLU A 400 -32.90 3.23 -12.48
CA GLU A 400 -33.33 4.64 -12.48
C GLU A 400 -33.42 5.21 -13.89
N VAL A 401 -32.58 4.73 -14.82
CA VAL A 401 -32.51 5.21 -16.21
C VAL A 401 -32.46 4.04 -17.18
N THR A 402 -33.28 4.10 -18.23
CA THR A 402 -33.23 3.13 -19.34
C THR A 402 -32.06 3.46 -20.26
N VAL A 403 -31.17 2.49 -20.48
CA VAL A 403 -30.02 2.63 -21.38
C VAL A 403 -30.07 1.54 -22.46
N ALA A 404 -29.98 1.96 -23.73
CA ALA A 404 -29.90 1.03 -24.85
C ALA A 404 -28.46 0.50 -25.01
N ASP A 405 -28.32 -0.75 -25.48
CA ASP A 405 -27.04 -1.42 -25.72
C ASP A 405 -26.09 -1.41 -24.50
N ALA A 406 -26.66 -1.48 -23.30
CA ALA A 406 -25.90 -1.50 -22.07
C ALA A 406 -24.97 -2.72 -22.02
N LYS A 407 -23.71 -2.49 -21.62
CA LYS A 407 -22.74 -3.58 -21.43
C LYS A 407 -23.06 -4.37 -20.17
N ALA A 408 -22.54 -5.59 -20.11
CA ALA A 408 -22.59 -6.41 -18.90
C ALA A 408 -21.95 -5.67 -17.72
N ALA A 409 -22.51 -5.87 -16.52
CA ALA A 409 -21.91 -5.43 -15.27
C ALA A 409 -20.66 -6.28 -14.96
N THR A 410 -19.77 -5.75 -14.14
CA THR A 410 -18.51 -6.44 -13.78
C THR A 410 -18.37 -6.55 -12.27
N LEU A 411 -17.97 -7.74 -11.83
CA LEU A 411 -17.49 -8.03 -10.48
C LEU A 411 -15.97 -8.12 -10.54
N THR A 412 -15.29 -7.35 -9.70
CA THR A 412 -13.85 -7.48 -9.48
C THR A 412 -13.62 -7.72 -7.99
N LEU A 413 -12.88 -8.78 -7.66
CA LEU A 413 -12.53 -9.11 -6.28
C LEU A 413 -11.02 -9.31 -6.20
N TYR A 414 -10.38 -8.54 -5.33
CA TYR A 414 -8.93 -8.56 -5.20
C TYR A 414 -8.47 -8.37 -3.75
N ASP A 415 -7.24 -8.82 -3.50
CA ASP A 415 -6.52 -8.54 -2.27
C ASP A 415 -5.93 -7.12 -2.34
N TYR A 416 -6.20 -6.29 -1.32
CA TYR A 416 -5.80 -4.88 -1.34
C TYR A 416 -4.28 -4.67 -1.33
N TYR A 417 -3.52 -5.58 -0.71
CA TYR A 417 -2.08 -5.44 -0.54
C TYR A 417 -1.27 -6.26 -1.55
N ASP A 418 -1.89 -7.26 -2.19
CA ASP A 418 -1.35 -7.92 -3.38
C ASP A 418 -2.39 -7.96 -4.53
N PRO A 419 -2.55 -6.86 -5.28
CA PRO A 419 -3.57 -6.76 -6.34
C PRO A 419 -3.42 -7.77 -7.49
N LYS A 420 -2.31 -8.52 -7.56
CA LYS A 420 -2.16 -9.63 -8.51
C LYS A 420 -3.10 -10.78 -8.16
N LEU A 421 -3.47 -10.93 -6.89
CA LEU A 421 -4.48 -11.86 -6.42
C LEU A 421 -5.86 -11.27 -6.73
N THR A 422 -6.36 -11.51 -7.94
CA THR A 422 -7.62 -10.94 -8.41
C THR A 422 -8.41 -11.95 -9.24
N ILE A 423 -9.73 -11.84 -9.17
CA ILE A 423 -10.69 -12.49 -10.08
C ILE A 423 -11.66 -11.44 -10.63
N SER A 424 -12.00 -11.54 -11.91
CA SER A 424 -13.00 -10.67 -12.53
C SER A 424 -14.05 -11.48 -13.30
N GLN A 425 -15.33 -11.14 -13.12
CA GLN A 425 -16.44 -11.82 -13.77
C GLN A 425 -17.45 -10.81 -14.31
N ASN A 426 -17.88 -11.01 -15.55
CA ASN A 426 -19.00 -10.26 -16.12
C ASN A 426 -20.32 -10.95 -15.79
N PHE A 427 -21.35 -10.17 -15.47
CA PHE A 427 -22.69 -10.67 -15.21
C PHE A 427 -23.75 -9.76 -15.85
N LEU A 428 -24.90 -10.34 -16.17
CA LEU A 428 -26.03 -9.61 -16.75
C LEU A 428 -27.04 -9.29 -15.65
N MET A 429 -27.51 -8.05 -15.65
CA MET A 429 -28.60 -7.62 -14.78
C MET A 429 -29.92 -7.74 -15.55
N GLU A 430 -30.61 -8.86 -15.38
CA GLU A 430 -31.90 -9.09 -16.02
C GLU A 430 -33.00 -8.26 -15.33
N VAL A 431 -33.78 -7.50 -16.10
CA VAL A 431 -34.91 -6.68 -15.63
C VAL A 431 -36.22 -7.20 -16.19
N GLY A 432 -37.32 -6.98 -15.47
CA GLY A 432 -38.66 -7.36 -15.94
C GLY A 432 -39.11 -6.53 -17.14
N GLU A 433 -40.00 -7.10 -17.96
CA GLU A 433 -40.52 -6.46 -19.20
C GLU A 433 -41.32 -5.17 -18.94
N GLY A 434 -41.76 -4.90 -17.71
CA GLY A 434 -42.65 -3.78 -17.38
C GLY A 434 -41.96 -2.47 -16.97
N CYS A 435 -40.63 -2.43 -16.82
CA CYS A 435 -39.93 -1.20 -16.48
C CYS A 435 -39.93 -0.28 -17.70
N SER A 436 -40.85 0.68 -17.71
CA SER A 436 -41.05 1.68 -18.76
C SER A 436 -40.68 3.06 -18.21
N ASP A 437 -40.16 3.92 -19.07
CA ASP A 437 -39.60 5.26 -18.76
C ASP A 437 -40.38 6.15 -17.78
#